data_AF-A0A944ESS7-F1
#
_entry.id   AF-A0A944ESS7-F1
#
_cell.length_a   1.000
_cell.length_b   1.000
_cell.length_c   1.000
_cell.angle_alpha   90.00
_cell.angle_beta   90.00
_cell.angle_gamma   90.00
#
_symmetry.space_group_name_H-M   'P 1'
#
loop_
_entity.id
_entity.type
_entity.pdbx_description
1 polymer ?
#
loop_
_entity_poly.entity_id
_entity_poly.type
_entity_poly.pdbx_seq_one_letter_code
_entity_poly.pdbx_strand_id
1 'polypeptide(L)'
;MECSVHIAAGAGALVLCDDGKRRVQCSVCREIEFRCRRWDLNDQFGDDPWFPDVVPAGCAATINVRILTMDRSCWKCGETATCVVGLYPTQPARTDQWPRAVDEESRAWAKDLLARSGFVRLAESIKPRWSSTVGARYLSNGCQHCDALQGDFPVEEEASELFREGGVEAFDTLVVAEVSSLVWQHVVHGERGQGGNLLM
;
A
#
# COMPACT_ATOMS: atom_id res chain seq x y z
N MET A 1 -10.45 -23.95 -20.43
CA MET A 1 -10.68 -22.75 -19.60
C MET A 1 -10.17 -23.13 -18.22
N GLU A 2 -8.85 -23.07 -18.05
CA GLU A 2 -8.19 -23.67 -16.87
C GLU A 2 -8.23 -22.66 -15.72
N CYS A 3 -9.26 -22.79 -14.91
CA CYS A 3 -9.36 -22.21 -13.58
C CYS A 3 -8.77 -23.22 -12.59
N SER A 4 -7.47 -23.08 -12.37
CA SER A 4 -6.74 -23.74 -11.28
C SER A 4 -5.31 -23.25 -11.42
N VAL A 5 -4.84 -22.45 -10.49
CA VAL A 5 -3.45 -22.33 -10.02
C VAL A 5 -3.48 -21.05 -9.20
N HIS A 6 -3.77 -21.22 -7.91
CA HIS A 6 -3.49 -20.25 -6.88
C HIS A 6 -4.31 -18.97 -6.92
N ILE A 7 -4.53 -18.44 -5.73
CA ILE A 7 -4.77 -17.04 -5.49
C ILE A 7 -3.45 -16.32 -5.87
N ALA A 8 -3.17 -16.27 -7.17
CA ALA A 8 -1.92 -15.80 -7.75
C ALA A 8 -1.86 -14.28 -7.88
N ALA A 9 -2.89 -13.59 -7.39
CA ALA A 9 -2.94 -12.14 -7.33
C ALA A 9 -3.04 -11.61 -5.89
N GLY A 10 -2.92 -12.41 -4.83
CA GLY A 10 -3.09 -11.89 -3.45
C GLY A 10 -4.40 -11.12 -3.22
N ALA A 11 -5.39 -11.34 -4.08
CA ALA A 11 -6.48 -10.42 -4.41
C ALA A 11 -7.86 -11.09 -4.28
N GLY A 12 -7.94 -12.12 -3.44
CA GLY A 12 -9.22 -12.68 -3.08
C GLY A 12 -10.00 -11.66 -2.25
N ALA A 13 -11.19 -11.28 -2.68
CA ALA A 13 -12.05 -10.41 -1.88
C ALA A 13 -12.76 -11.27 -0.81
N LEU A 14 -12.77 -10.79 0.44
CA LEU A 14 -13.65 -11.34 1.47
C LEU A 14 -15.10 -10.99 1.12
N VAL A 15 -15.90 -11.97 0.74
CA VAL A 15 -17.31 -11.79 0.39
C VAL A 15 -18.21 -12.47 1.40
N LEU A 16 -19.27 -11.78 1.84
CA LEU A 16 -20.32 -12.37 2.67
C LEU A 16 -21.22 -13.25 1.78
N CYS A 17 -21.30 -14.54 2.09
CA CYS A 17 -22.16 -15.49 1.39
C CYS A 17 -23.55 -15.56 2.04
N ASP A 18 -24.51 -16.12 1.29
CA ASP A 18 -25.90 -16.30 1.72
C ASP A 18 -26.06 -17.13 3.00
N ASP A 19 -25.06 -17.94 3.36
CA ASP A 19 -25.03 -18.70 4.61
C ASP A 19 -24.49 -17.91 5.82
N GLY A 20 -24.36 -16.59 5.67
CA GLY A 20 -23.85 -15.68 6.70
C GLY A 20 -22.34 -15.77 6.92
N LYS A 21 -21.63 -16.60 6.16
CA LYS A 21 -20.17 -16.77 6.30
C LYS A 21 -19.46 -15.89 5.29
N ARG A 22 -18.36 -15.24 5.69
CA ARG A 22 -17.47 -14.64 4.70
C ARG A 22 -16.49 -15.68 4.17
N ARG A 23 -16.19 -15.59 2.87
CA ARG A 23 -15.28 -16.50 2.18
C ARG A 23 -14.38 -15.69 1.25
N VAL A 24 -13.21 -16.23 0.92
CA VAL A 24 -12.30 -15.60 -0.05
C VAL A 24 -12.78 -15.98 -1.45
N GLN A 25 -13.15 -14.97 -2.24
CA GLN A 25 -13.56 -15.14 -3.63
C GLN A 25 -12.47 -14.66 -4.57
N CYS A 26 -12.08 -15.51 -5.52
CA CYS A 26 -11.15 -15.15 -6.58
C CYS A 26 -11.73 -14.03 -7.46
N SER A 27 -10.97 -12.96 -7.66
CA SER A 27 -11.36 -11.79 -8.46
C SER A 27 -11.47 -12.07 -9.97
N VAL A 28 -10.93 -13.20 -10.44
CA VAL A 28 -10.90 -13.61 -11.85
C VAL A 28 -12.00 -14.64 -12.15
N CYS A 29 -12.03 -15.77 -11.44
CA CYS A 29 -12.96 -16.86 -11.74
C CYS A 29 -14.23 -16.87 -10.87
N ARG A 30 -14.31 -16.02 -9.84
CA ARG A 30 -15.41 -15.97 -8.85
C ARG A 30 -15.59 -17.23 -8.02
N GLU A 31 -14.71 -18.22 -8.11
CA GLU A 31 -14.75 -19.40 -7.25
C GLU A 31 -14.37 -19.04 -5.80
N ILE A 32 -15.02 -19.73 -4.87
CA ILE A 32 -14.99 -19.42 -3.44
C ILE A 32 -14.37 -20.60 -2.70
N GLU A 33 -13.18 -20.41 -2.12
CA GLU A 33 -12.44 -21.51 -1.51
C GLU A 33 -11.89 -21.12 -0.14
N PHE A 34 -12.75 -20.98 0.88
CA PHE A 34 -12.39 -21.30 2.27
C PHE A 34 -13.62 -21.34 3.20
N ARG A 35 -13.57 -22.22 4.21
CA ARG A 35 -14.54 -22.29 5.33
C ARG A 35 -13.79 -22.01 6.62
N CYS A 36 -14.01 -20.87 7.26
CA CYS A 36 -13.65 -20.70 8.68
C CYS A 36 -14.86 -21.06 9.56
N ARG A 37 -14.64 -21.80 10.65
CA ARG A 37 -15.71 -22.41 11.47
C ARG A 37 -16.14 -21.58 12.69
N ARG A 38 -15.64 -20.34 12.83
CA ARG A 38 -16.00 -19.50 13.98
C ARG A 38 -15.98 -18.03 13.59
N TRP A 39 -17.16 -17.48 13.35
CA TRP A 39 -17.42 -16.06 13.41
C TRP A 39 -18.80 -15.92 14.05
N ASP A 40 -18.86 -15.24 15.20
CA ASP A 40 -20.12 -14.96 15.85
C ASP A 40 -20.77 -13.75 15.16
N LEU A 41 -22.05 -13.86 14.82
CA LEU A 41 -22.77 -12.92 13.95
C LEU A 41 -23.07 -11.56 14.63
N ASN A 42 -22.62 -11.38 15.87
CA ASN A 42 -22.82 -10.14 16.64
C ASN A 42 -21.67 -9.14 16.49
N ASP A 43 -20.59 -9.49 15.79
CA ASP A 43 -19.46 -8.58 15.57
C ASP A 43 -19.70 -7.77 14.28
N GLN A 44 -20.63 -6.81 14.36
CA GLN A 44 -20.68 -5.71 13.41
C GLN A 44 -19.39 -4.92 13.60
N PHE A 45 -18.33 -5.27 12.86
CA PHE A 45 -17.02 -4.59 12.87
C PHE A 45 -16.78 -3.88 14.21
N GLY A 46 -16.48 -4.64 15.28
CA GLY A 46 -15.90 -4.02 16.47
C GLY A 46 -14.74 -3.11 16.05
N ASP A 47 -14.34 -2.19 16.93
CA ASP A 47 -13.25 -1.21 16.72
C ASP A 47 -11.86 -1.83 16.43
N ASP A 48 -11.80 -3.11 16.05
CA ASP A 48 -10.61 -3.88 15.76
C ASP A 48 -10.75 -4.58 14.39
N PRO A 49 -10.11 -4.05 13.33
CA PRO A 49 -10.06 -4.72 12.04
C PRO A 49 -9.25 -6.02 12.18
N TRP A 50 -9.93 -7.16 12.30
CA TRP A 50 -9.24 -8.45 12.36
C TRP A 50 -8.51 -8.76 11.04
N PHE A 51 -7.18 -8.81 11.10
CA PHE A 51 -6.31 -9.33 10.04
C PHE A 51 -5.92 -10.77 10.36
N PRO A 52 -6.00 -11.70 9.39
CA PRO A 52 -5.58 -13.06 9.63
C PRO A 52 -4.07 -13.12 9.83
N ASP A 53 -3.60 -13.66 10.95
CA ASP A 53 -2.16 -13.89 11.22
C ASP A 53 -1.51 -14.96 10.31
N VAL A 54 -2.33 -15.61 9.47
CA VAL A 54 -1.90 -16.67 8.55
C VAL A 54 -2.48 -16.39 7.19
N VAL A 55 -1.64 -16.49 6.16
CA VAL A 55 -2.05 -16.40 4.75
C VAL A 55 -3.18 -17.42 4.51
N PRO A 56 -4.40 -16.99 4.15
CA PRO A 56 -5.52 -17.92 3.94
C PRO A 56 -5.14 -19.00 2.92
N ALA A 57 -5.62 -20.23 3.08
CA ALA A 57 -5.22 -21.27 2.13
C ALA A 57 -5.70 -20.91 0.72
N GLY A 58 -4.84 -21.22 -0.25
CA GLY A 58 -4.99 -20.77 -1.62
C GLY A 58 -4.19 -19.50 -1.92
N CYS A 59 -4.01 -18.57 -0.95
CA CYS A 59 -3.33 -17.27 -1.10
C CYS A 59 -1.84 -17.47 -1.45
N ALA A 60 -1.32 -16.66 -2.37
CA ALA A 60 0.13 -16.54 -2.51
C ALA A 60 0.71 -16.04 -1.17
N ALA A 61 1.82 -16.64 -0.75
CA ALA A 61 2.53 -16.24 0.48
C ALA A 61 3.23 -14.88 0.32
N THR A 62 3.52 -14.50 -0.92
CA THR A 62 4.09 -13.22 -1.32
C THR A 62 3.27 -12.59 -2.43
N ILE A 63 3.36 -11.26 -2.55
CA ILE A 63 2.85 -10.48 -3.67
C ILE A 63 3.94 -9.55 -4.18
N ASN A 64 3.80 -9.10 -5.43
CA ASN A 64 4.63 -8.06 -5.99
C ASN A 64 3.97 -6.69 -5.81
N VAL A 65 4.67 -5.78 -5.15
CA VAL A 65 4.22 -4.41 -4.88
C VAL A 65 5.09 -3.42 -5.65
N ARG A 66 4.43 -2.54 -6.40
CA ARG A 66 5.01 -1.40 -7.11
C ARG A 66 5.21 -0.26 -6.12
N ILE A 67 6.40 0.32 -6.07
CA ILE A 67 6.61 1.65 -5.48
C ILE A 67 6.35 2.68 -6.57
N LEU A 68 5.32 3.48 -6.38
CA LEU A 68 4.88 4.46 -7.34
C LEU A 68 5.48 5.82 -7.05
N THR A 69 6.00 6.45 -8.10
CA THR A 69 6.66 7.74 -8.03
C THR A 69 6.11 8.73 -9.03
N MET A 70 6.29 10.01 -8.71
CA MET A 70 6.00 11.14 -9.56
C MET A 70 7.13 12.14 -9.45
N ASP A 71 7.61 12.64 -10.58
CA ASP A 71 8.59 13.72 -10.63
C ASP A 71 7.90 15.08 -10.58
N ARG A 72 8.49 16.01 -9.84
CA ARG A 72 8.05 17.41 -9.78
C ARG A 72 9.23 18.36 -9.69
N SER A 73 9.05 19.60 -10.11
CA SER A 73 10.08 20.63 -9.89
C SER A 73 10.10 21.05 -8.41
N CYS A 74 11.29 21.06 -7.81
CA CYS A 74 11.46 21.48 -6.42
C CYS A 74 11.26 23.00 -6.30
N TRP A 75 10.30 23.42 -5.46
CA TRP A 75 10.00 24.83 -5.21
C TRP A 75 11.19 25.67 -4.71
N LYS A 76 12.20 25.03 -4.08
CA LYS A 76 13.37 25.73 -3.51
C LYS A 76 14.54 25.83 -4.49
N CYS A 77 14.88 24.76 -5.20
CA CYS A 77 16.09 24.69 -6.02
C CYS A 77 15.83 24.53 -7.53
N GLY A 78 14.59 24.32 -7.96
CA GLY A 78 14.22 24.13 -9.37
C GLY A 78 14.50 22.74 -9.93
N GLU A 79 15.48 22.01 -9.38
CA GLU A 79 15.80 20.64 -9.78
C GLU A 79 14.60 19.68 -9.63
N THR A 80 14.57 18.66 -10.47
CA THR A 80 13.57 17.59 -10.40
C THR A 80 13.72 16.82 -9.09
N ALA A 81 12.62 16.69 -8.35
CA ALA A 81 12.51 15.85 -7.18
C ALA A 81 11.54 14.70 -7.46
N THR A 82 11.99 13.48 -7.24
CA THR A 82 11.15 12.29 -7.31
C THR A 82 10.43 12.12 -5.98
N CYS A 83 9.10 12.06 -6.00
CA CYS A 83 8.26 11.87 -4.83
C CYS A 83 7.66 10.47 -4.85
N VAL A 84 7.71 9.77 -3.71
CA VAL A 84 6.94 8.53 -3.52
C VAL A 84 5.49 8.91 -3.22
N VAL A 85 4.58 8.40 -4.04
CA VAL A 85 3.15 8.76 -3.99
C VAL A 85 2.24 7.60 -3.60
N GLY A 86 2.71 6.36 -3.72
CA GLY A 86 1.91 5.18 -3.40
C GLY A 86 2.68 3.87 -3.42
N LEU A 87 2.07 2.85 -2.85
CA LEU A 87 2.43 1.45 -3.01
C LEU A 87 1.27 0.75 -3.68
N TYR A 88 1.48 -0.09 -4.69
CA TYR A 88 0.35 -0.70 -5.41
C TYR A 88 0.66 -2.12 -5.88
N PRO A 89 -0.20 -3.13 -5.67
CA PRO A 89 0.07 -4.48 -6.16
C PRO A 89 0.17 -4.50 -7.68
N THR A 90 1.07 -5.31 -8.23
CA THR A 90 1.11 -5.52 -9.70
C THR A 90 -0.15 -6.22 -10.22
N GLN A 91 -0.86 -6.93 -9.35
CA GLN A 91 -2.12 -7.61 -9.65
C GLN A 91 -3.14 -7.28 -8.54
N PRO A 92 -3.75 -6.09 -8.58
CA PRO A 92 -4.64 -5.62 -7.52
C PRO A 92 -5.94 -6.43 -7.47
N ALA A 93 -6.51 -6.55 -6.29
CA ALA A 93 -7.89 -6.97 -6.13
C ALA A 93 -8.83 -5.91 -6.70
N ARG A 94 -10.02 -6.34 -7.15
CA ARG A 94 -11.08 -5.41 -7.59
C ARG A 94 -11.47 -4.40 -6.52
N THR A 95 -11.20 -4.71 -5.25
CA THR A 95 -11.48 -3.89 -4.08
C THR A 95 -10.27 -3.06 -3.63
N ASP A 96 -9.09 -3.27 -4.21
CA ASP A 96 -7.91 -2.48 -3.86
C ASP A 96 -8.12 -1.08 -4.40
N GLN A 97 -8.58 -0.21 -3.50
CA GLN A 97 -8.57 1.21 -3.75
C GLN A 97 -7.12 1.65 -3.87
N TRP A 98 -6.87 2.62 -4.75
CA TRP A 98 -5.63 3.38 -4.75
C TRP A 98 -5.29 3.76 -3.30
N PRO A 99 -4.21 3.23 -2.68
CA PRO A 99 -3.83 3.59 -1.33
C PRO A 99 -3.27 5.01 -1.40
N ARG A 100 -4.20 5.97 -1.39
CA ARG A 100 -3.96 7.38 -1.15
C ARG A 100 -3.29 7.52 0.20
N ALA A 101 -2.37 8.47 0.26
CA ALA A 101 -1.57 8.74 1.43
C ALA A 101 -0.76 7.51 1.79
N VAL A 102 0.49 7.47 1.32
CA VAL A 102 1.52 6.74 2.04
C VAL A 102 1.51 7.37 3.44
N ASP A 103 0.80 6.77 4.39
CA ASP A 103 0.78 7.22 5.77
C ASP A 103 2.18 7.02 6.36
N GLU A 104 2.36 7.37 7.63
CA GLU A 104 3.69 7.28 8.23
C GLU A 104 4.26 5.86 8.16
N GLU A 105 3.42 4.84 8.34
CA GLU A 105 3.83 3.45 8.32
C GLU A 105 4.18 2.97 6.91
N SER A 106 3.29 3.21 5.95
CA SER A 106 3.51 2.91 4.55
C SER A 106 4.76 3.63 4.03
N ARG A 107 5.10 4.82 4.56
CA ARG A 107 6.30 5.59 4.14
C ARG A 107 7.55 4.98 4.72
N ALA A 108 7.49 4.56 5.98
CA ALA A 108 8.58 3.84 6.60
C ALA A 108 8.87 2.55 5.82
N TRP A 109 7.82 1.84 5.39
CA TRP A 109 7.97 0.63 4.60
C TRP A 109 8.49 0.90 3.19
N ALA A 110 7.92 1.88 2.47
CA ALA A 110 8.42 2.29 1.16
C ALA A 110 9.89 2.71 1.21
N LYS A 111 10.28 3.44 2.27
CA LYS A 111 11.67 3.82 2.53
C LYS A 111 12.59 2.59 2.68
N ASP A 112 12.18 1.59 3.46
CA ASP A 112 12.97 0.36 3.65
C ASP A 112 13.10 -0.42 2.32
N LEU A 113 12.00 -0.58 1.59
CA LEU A 113 12.00 -1.25 0.28
C LEU A 113 12.90 -0.54 -0.73
N LEU A 114 12.87 0.80 -0.78
CA LEU A 114 13.77 1.59 -1.61
C LEU A 114 15.24 1.40 -1.24
N ALA A 115 15.56 1.43 0.05
CA ALA A 115 16.92 1.24 0.54
C ALA A 115 17.47 -0.14 0.16
N ARG A 116 16.68 -1.20 0.38
CA ARG A 116 17.04 -2.58 0.01
C ARG A 116 17.17 -2.77 -1.50
N SER A 117 16.45 -1.98 -2.29
CA SER A 117 16.48 -2.02 -3.76
C SER A 117 17.56 -1.14 -4.37
N GLY A 118 18.44 -0.53 -3.57
CA GLY A 118 19.57 0.28 -4.03
C GLY A 118 19.26 1.77 -4.29
N PHE A 119 18.03 2.22 -4.04
CA PHE A 119 17.61 3.62 -4.19
C PHE A 119 17.89 4.44 -2.92
N VAL A 120 19.11 4.34 -2.41
CA VAL A 120 19.52 4.89 -1.10
C VAL A 120 19.25 6.39 -0.99
N ARG A 121 19.62 7.18 -2.01
CA ARG A 121 19.42 8.64 -1.99
C ARG A 121 17.94 9.04 -1.90
N LEU A 122 17.05 8.30 -2.58
CA LEU A 122 15.62 8.55 -2.50
C LEU A 122 15.06 8.11 -1.13
N ALA A 123 15.46 6.94 -0.65
CA ALA A 123 15.07 6.45 0.69
C ALA A 123 15.49 7.43 1.80
N GLU A 124 16.70 8.00 1.73
CA GLU A 124 17.19 9.00 2.69
C GLU A 124 16.45 10.34 2.63
N SER A 125 15.91 10.69 1.45
CA SER A 125 15.10 11.91 1.29
C SER A 125 13.75 11.82 2.02
N ILE A 126 13.24 10.60 2.26
CA ILE A 126 12.08 10.30 3.10
C ILE A 126 12.52 10.30 4.56
N LYS A 127 12.20 11.38 5.29
CA LYS A 127 12.61 11.50 6.69
C LYS A 127 11.64 12.36 7.51
N PRO A 128 11.71 12.27 8.86
CA PRO A 128 10.80 13.00 9.72
C PRO A 128 11.07 14.51 9.64
N ARG A 129 10.05 15.30 9.31
CA ARG A 129 10.12 16.77 9.29
C ARG A 129 8.94 17.36 10.05
N TRP A 130 9.15 18.52 10.66
CA TRP A 130 8.09 19.27 11.34
C TRP A 130 7.21 19.98 10.32
N SER A 131 5.89 19.85 10.43
CA SER A 131 4.93 20.74 9.74
C SER A 131 4.30 21.68 10.73
N SER A 132 4.45 22.98 10.49
CA SER A 132 3.77 24.01 11.28
C SER A 132 2.25 23.97 11.09
N THR A 133 1.78 23.52 9.92
CA THR A 133 0.34 23.40 9.61
C THR A 133 -0.31 22.26 10.38
N VAL A 134 0.39 21.13 10.51
CA VAL A 134 -0.11 19.92 11.20
C VAL A 134 0.22 19.95 12.70
N GLY A 135 1.25 20.71 13.11
CA GLY A 135 1.71 20.78 14.49
C GLY A 135 2.41 19.51 14.97
N ALA A 136 2.93 18.69 14.05
CA ALA A 136 3.60 17.42 14.36
C ALA A 136 4.78 17.13 13.41
N ARG A 137 5.60 16.14 13.79
CA ARG A 137 6.59 15.52 12.89
C ARG A 137 5.93 14.36 12.15
N TYR A 138 6.28 14.21 10.88
CA TYR A 138 5.84 13.10 10.05
C TYR A 138 6.90 12.77 8.99
N LEU A 139 6.93 11.53 8.53
CA LEU A 139 7.76 11.14 7.38
C LEU A 139 7.30 11.86 6.12
N SER A 140 8.22 12.50 5.42
CA SER A 140 7.90 13.37 4.28
C SER A 140 8.83 13.18 3.10
N ASN A 141 8.30 13.37 1.88
CA ASN A 141 9.09 13.48 0.67
C ASN A 141 10.02 14.71 0.73
N GLY A 142 11.29 14.52 0.40
CA GLY A 142 12.29 15.56 0.33
C GLY A 142 12.94 15.61 -1.05
N CYS A 143 13.39 16.79 -1.48
CA CYS A 143 14.18 16.92 -2.69
C CYS A 143 15.52 16.19 -2.52
N GLN A 144 15.90 15.34 -3.45
CA GLN A 144 17.16 14.60 -3.40
C GLN A 144 18.38 15.53 -3.59
N HIS A 145 18.18 16.76 -4.09
CA HIS A 145 19.23 17.72 -4.41
C HIS A 145 19.48 18.75 -3.30
N CYS A 146 18.42 19.33 -2.72
CA CYS A 146 18.54 20.39 -1.71
C CYS A 146 17.84 20.07 -0.38
N ASP A 147 17.28 18.86 -0.24
CA ASP A 147 16.59 18.37 0.97
C ASP A 147 15.33 19.16 1.37
N ALA A 148 14.87 20.07 0.52
CA ALA A 148 13.62 20.79 0.74
C ALA A 148 12.44 19.84 0.84
N LEU A 149 11.63 20.03 1.88
CA LEU A 149 10.33 19.37 2.05
C LEU A 149 9.46 19.65 0.83
N GLN A 150 8.96 18.61 0.17
CA GLN A 150 8.02 18.78 -0.97
C GLN A 150 6.59 19.10 -0.49
N GLY A 151 6.26 18.69 0.74
CA GLY A 151 4.96 18.91 1.36
C GLY A 151 3.95 17.87 0.93
N ASP A 152 3.19 17.34 1.88
CA ASP A 152 2.23 16.28 1.59
C ASP A 152 1.05 16.78 0.78
N PHE A 153 0.49 17.93 1.14
CA PHE A 153 -0.64 18.51 0.43
C PHE A 153 -0.33 18.77 -1.07
N PRO A 154 0.76 19.48 -1.44
CA PRO A 154 1.08 19.67 -2.86
C PRO A 154 1.40 18.38 -3.61
N VAL A 155 1.95 17.36 -2.95
CA VAL A 155 2.25 16.06 -3.59
C VAL A 155 0.97 15.26 -3.78
N GLU A 156 0.07 15.29 -2.80
CA GLU A 156 -1.22 14.58 -2.85
C GLU A 156 -2.18 15.21 -3.87
N GLU A 157 -2.22 16.53 -3.97
CA GLU A 157 -3.06 17.25 -4.94
C GLU A 157 -2.67 16.88 -6.38
N GLU A 158 -1.39 17.02 -6.72
CA GLU A 158 -0.85 16.69 -8.04
C GLU A 158 -0.99 15.19 -8.37
N ALA A 159 -0.72 14.30 -7.41
CA ALA A 159 -0.96 12.87 -7.61
C ALA A 159 -2.45 12.55 -7.81
N SER A 160 -3.35 13.23 -7.11
CA SER A 160 -4.80 13.02 -7.27
C SER A 160 -5.28 13.44 -8.66
N GLU A 161 -4.71 14.52 -9.21
CA GLU A 161 -5.00 14.97 -10.57
C GLU A 161 -4.51 13.97 -11.62
N LEU A 162 -3.25 13.52 -11.52
CA LEU A 162 -2.70 12.49 -12.41
C LEU A 162 -3.52 11.20 -12.38
N PHE A 163 -3.87 10.74 -11.17
CA PHE A 163 -4.69 9.54 -11.01
C PHE A 163 -6.08 9.69 -11.64
N ARG A 164 -6.72 10.87 -11.52
CA ARG A 164 -8.03 11.12 -12.14
C ARG A 164 -7.96 11.02 -13.67
N GLU A 165 -6.82 11.34 -14.27
CA GLU A 165 -6.65 11.38 -15.72
C GLU A 165 -6.17 10.05 -16.31
N GLY A 166 -5.17 9.42 -15.70
CA GLY A 166 -4.53 8.21 -16.21
C GLY A 166 -4.62 6.98 -15.30
N GLY A 167 -5.28 7.09 -14.14
CA GLY A 167 -5.31 6.04 -13.13
C GLY A 167 -3.91 5.77 -12.56
N VAL A 168 -3.68 4.53 -12.12
CA VAL A 168 -2.38 4.08 -11.59
C VAL A 168 -1.25 4.20 -12.61
N GLU A 169 -1.57 4.04 -13.89
CA GLU A 169 -0.57 4.08 -14.96
C GLU A 169 -0.10 5.51 -15.30
N ALA A 170 -0.64 6.52 -14.62
CA ALA A 170 -0.09 7.88 -14.67
C ALA A 170 1.21 8.04 -13.85
N PHE A 171 1.59 7.03 -13.05
CA PHE A 171 2.77 7.06 -12.20
C PHE A 171 3.86 6.10 -12.68
N ASP A 172 5.11 6.49 -12.43
CA ASP A 172 6.24 5.61 -12.68
C ASP A 172 6.31 4.51 -11.63
N THR A 173 6.65 3.30 -12.08
CA THR A 173 7.01 2.19 -11.18
C THR A 173 8.52 2.15 -11.02
N LEU A 174 9.00 2.70 -9.91
CA LEU A 174 10.43 2.76 -9.66
C LEU A 174 11.02 1.40 -9.25
N VAL A 175 10.26 0.67 -8.43
CA VAL A 175 10.65 -0.65 -7.89
C VAL A 175 9.43 -1.56 -7.91
N VAL A 176 9.65 -2.83 -8.25
CA VAL A 176 8.73 -3.92 -7.92
C VAL A 176 9.40 -4.78 -6.86
N ALA A 177 8.82 -4.82 -5.67
CA ALA A 177 9.33 -5.60 -4.55
C ALA A 177 8.42 -6.79 -4.27
N GLU A 178 9.01 -7.96 -4.12
CA GLU A 178 8.31 -9.12 -3.57
C GLU A 178 8.20 -8.94 -2.05
N VAL A 179 6.97 -9.02 -1.54
CA VAL A 179 6.67 -8.80 -0.12
C VAL A 179 5.72 -9.88 0.40
N SER A 180 5.76 -10.14 1.70
CA SER A 180 4.78 -11.04 2.33
C SER A 180 3.36 -10.50 2.17
N SER A 181 2.43 -11.38 1.79
CA SER A 181 1.00 -11.03 1.71
C SER A 181 0.43 -10.60 3.05
N LEU A 182 0.95 -11.12 4.17
CA LEU A 182 0.56 -10.70 5.52
C LEU A 182 1.03 -9.28 5.81
N VAL A 183 2.29 -8.97 5.48
CA VAL A 183 2.84 -7.63 5.66
C VAL A 183 2.06 -6.62 4.82
N TRP A 184 1.75 -6.94 3.56
CA TRP A 184 0.89 -6.08 2.74
C TRP A 184 -0.48 -5.85 3.39
N GLN A 185 -1.13 -6.92 3.86
CA GLN A 185 -2.42 -6.81 4.54
C GLN A 185 -2.34 -5.93 5.78
N HIS A 186 -1.29 -6.06 6.59
CA HIS A 186 -1.10 -5.19 7.76
C HIS A 186 -0.75 -3.75 7.38
N VAL A 187 0.07 -3.49 6.38
CA VAL A 187 0.46 -2.11 6.05
C VAL A 187 -0.67 -1.37 5.33
N VAL A 188 -1.46 -2.06 4.49
CA VAL A 188 -2.49 -1.42 3.66
C VAL A 188 -3.88 -1.52 4.26
N HIS A 189 -4.13 -2.56 5.04
CA HIS A 189 -5.42 -2.74 5.69
C HIS A 189 -5.35 -2.63 7.22
N GLY A 190 -4.21 -2.94 7.86
CA GLY A 190 -3.95 -2.66 9.28
C GLY A 190 -4.01 -1.17 9.55
N GLU A 191 -5.21 -0.72 9.94
CA GLU A 191 -5.59 0.67 10.14
C GLU A 191 -4.54 1.50 10.88
N ARG A 192 -4.38 2.76 10.47
CA ARG A 192 -4.16 3.92 11.37
C ARG A 192 -3.32 3.64 12.62
N GLY A 193 -2.17 2.98 12.47
CA GLY A 193 -1.02 3.16 13.34
C GLY A 193 -0.42 1.99 14.11
N GLN A 194 -0.39 0.72 13.65
CA GLN A 194 0.36 -0.33 14.40
C GLN A 194 1.11 -1.45 13.63
N GLY A 195 1.30 -1.43 12.30
CA GLY A 195 2.09 -2.50 11.64
C GLY A 195 3.62 -2.34 11.70
N GLY A 196 4.13 -1.29 12.36
CA GLY A 196 5.56 -1.10 12.63
C GLY A 196 6.23 -2.23 13.45
N ASN A 197 5.46 -3.06 14.15
CA ASN A 197 5.99 -4.14 14.99
C ASN A 197 6.22 -5.47 14.26
N LEU A 198 5.82 -5.60 12.98
CA LEU A 198 5.99 -6.83 12.19
C LEU A 198 7.20 -6.80 11.24
N LEU A 199 8.00 -5.73 11.30
CA LEU A 199 9.19 -5.52 10.44
C LEU A 199 10.52 -5.97 11.08
N MET A 200 10.47 -6.77 12.16
CA MET A 200 11.64 -7.40 12.79
C MET A 200 11.75 -8.88 12.49
#